data_AF-A0A1D2JE80-F1
#
_entry.id   AF-A0A1D2JE80-F1
#
_cell.length_a   1.000
_cell.length_b   1.000
_cell.length_c   1.000
_cell.angle_alpha   90.00
_cell.angle_beta   90.00
_cell.angle_gamma   90.00
#
_symmetry.space_group_name_H-M   'P 1'
#
loop_
_entity.id
_entity.type
_entity.pdbx_description
1 polymer ?
#
loop_
_entity_poly.entity_id
_entity_poly.type
_entity_poly.pdbx_seq_one_letter_code
_entity_poly.pdbx_strand_id
1 'polypeptide(L)'
;MRSTQRLLADVKSARFLQPHAPTGLTGLATHPRPRQALLILYTNTLNKLKQIPGSSVYRQATEALTQQRLKIVESTKPPGYDKWLQEVQEKITANPDLVKKITTPSGPLAGVYSILAPRVSDLERRHYNEGMEHAQQQIKEESEQFEQLPEEEKAAVALWSRTYREKEIEEVEGDAPTEPRIDLYEEPALEAAQISEIENQIGAGLIEEVIKVAEGELKLVDEMAKYKVWEELVEKPKPGQWTYFGRAADEH
;
A
#
# COMPACT_ATOMS: atom_id res chain seq x y z
N MET A 1 14.01 -7.76 -22.78
CA MET A 1 13.77 -9.21 -22.63
C MET A 1 12.54 -9.57 -23.43
N ARG A 2 12.56 -10.64 -24.23
CA ARG A 2 11.43 -11.05 -25.07
C ARG A 2 10.41 -11.79 -24.21
N SER A 3 9.14 -11.41 -24.27
CA SER A 3 8.05 -12.05 -23.55
C SER A 3 7.94 -13.53 -23.98
N THR A 4 7.82 -14.41 -23.00
CA THR A 4 7.65 -15.87 -23.14
C THR A 4 6.23 -16.23 -23.60
N GLN A 5 5.73 -15.60 -24.66
CA GLN A 5 4.34 -15.77 -25.14
C GLN A 5 4.17 -16.75 -26.31
N ARG A 6 5.23 -17.45 -26.76
CA ARG A 6 5.15 -18.31 -27.97
C ARG A 6 4.41 -19.65 -27.81
N LEU A 7 3.93 -20.01 -26.60
CA LEU A 7 3.22 -21.27 -26.36
C LEU A 7 1.71 -21.12 -26.07
N LEU A 8 1.17 -19.90 -26.00
CA LEU A 8 -0.23 -19.63 -25.68
C LEU A 8 -0.94 -18.77 -26.74
N ALA A 9 -0.55 -18.89 -28.02
CA ALA A 9 -0.97 -17.98 -29.07
C ALA A 9 -2.44 -18.09 -29.52
N ASP A 10 -3.23 -19.04 -28.99
CA ASP A 10 -4.62 -19.29 -29.45
C ASP A 10 -5.69 -19.14 -28.35
N VAL A 11 -5.33 -18.61 -27.17
CA VAL A 11 -6.32 -18.18 -26.17
C VAL A 11 -6.54 -16.69 -26.38
N LYS A 12 -7.73 -16.28 -26.83
CA LYS A 12 -8.13 -14.86 -26.88
C LYS A 12 -7.71 -14.19 -25.57
N SER A 13 -6.83 -13.19 -25.62
CA SER A 13 -6.44 -12.41 -24.45
C SER A 13 -7.70 -11.91 -23.76
N ALA A 14 -7.89 -12.28 -22.49
CA ALA A 14 -9.03 -11.81 -21.72
C ALA A 14 -9.07 -10.27 -21.75
N ARG A 15 -10.27 -9.70 -21.94
CA ARG A 15 -10.45 -8.25 -22.03
C ARG A 15 -9.97 -7.54 -20.76
N PHE A 16 -10.17 -8.18 -19.61
CA PHE A 16 -9.75 -7.72 -18.29
C PHE A 16 -8.84 -8.77 -17.65
N LEU A 17 -7.90 -8.32 -16.80
CA LEU A 17 -7.16 -9.23 -15.94
C LEU A 17 -8.10 -9.76 -14.86
N GLN A 18 -8.06 -11.07 -14.62
CA GLN A 18 -8.80 -11.66 -13.52
C GLN A 18 -8.17 -11.21 -12.20
N PRO A 19 -8.94 -10.69 -11.23
CA PRO A 19 -8.44 -10.43 -9.88
C PRO A 19 -7.82 -11.67 -9.26
N HIS A 20 -6.72 -11.49 -8.52
CA HIS A 20 -6.06 -12.53 -7.72
C HIS A 20 -5.53 -13.74 -8.50
N ALA A 21 -5.44 -13.62 -9.83
CA ALA A 21 -4.81 -14.60 -10.69
C ALA A 21 -3.27 -14.57 -10.51
N PRO A 22 -2.57 -15.70 -10.75
CA PRO A 22 -1.12 -15.74 -10.69
C PRO A 22 -0.51 -14.93 -11.83
N THR A 23 0.42 -14.02 -11.52
CA THR A 23 1.15 -13.20 -12.51
C THR A 23 2.33 -13.91 -13.18
N GLY A 24 2.69 -15.10 -12.67
CA GLY A 24 3.90 -15.83 -13.04
C GLY A 24 5.10 -15.55 -12.11
N LEU A 25 4.97 -14.59 -11.19
CA LEU A 25 5.92 -14.35 -10.11
C LEU A 25 5.38 -14.92 -8.78
N THR A 26 6.21 -15.64 -8.04
CA THR A 26 5.82 -16.25 -6.76
C THR A 26 5.45 -15.19 -5.73
N GLY A 27 4.28 -15.34 -5.09
CA GLY A 27 3.80 -14.40 -4.08
C GLY A 27 3.27 -13.06 -4.63
N LEU A 28 3.14 -12.92 -5.95
CA LEU A 28 2.57 -11.74 -6.61
C LEU A 28 1.31 -12.13 -7.41
N ALA A 29 0.15 -11.78 -6.87
CA ALA A 29 -1.15 -11.98 -7.52
C ALA A 29 -1.60 -10.71 -8.23
N THR A 30 -2.41 -10.84 -9.28
CA THR A 30 -2.95 -9.70 -10.03
C THR A 30 -3.80 -8.82 -9.14
N HIS A 31 -3.56 -7.51 -9.23
CA HIS A 31 -4.30 -6.55 -8.43
C HIS A 31 -5.65 -6.24 -9.10
N PRO A 32 -6.79 -6.23 -8.39
CA PRO A 32 -8.10 -5.97 -8.99
C PRO A 32 -8.22 -4.55 -9.57
N ARG A 33 -7.54 -3.57 -8.94
CA ARG A 33 -7.72 -2.13 -9.20
C ARG A 33 -6.39 -1.35 -9.21
N PRO A 34 -5.45 -1.68 -10.10
CA PRO A 34 -4.07 -1.22 -9.97
C PRO A 34 -3.90 0.30 -10.14
N ARG A 35 -4.67 0.92 -11.04
CA ARG A 35 -4.63 2.38 -11.27
C ARG A 35 -4.99 3.17 -10.03
N GLN A 36 -6.11 2.82 -9.41
CA GLN A 36 -6.59 3.47 -8.19
C GLN A 36 -5.56 3.38 -7.06
N ALA A 37 -4.98 2.19 -6.85
CA ALA A 37 -3.94 1.97 -5.85
C ALA A 37 -2.71 2.86 -6.11
N LEU A 38 -2.23 2.92 -7.35
CA LEU A 38 -1.10 3.77 -7.72
C LEU A 38 -1.39 5.27 -7.52
N LEU A 39 -2.59 5.73 -7.87
CA LEU A 39 -2.99 7.13 -7.65
C LEU A 39 -2.98 7.48 -6.15
N ILE A 40 -3.52 6.60 -5.30
CA ILE A 40 -3.48 6.76 -3.83
C ILE A 40 -2.03 6.81 -3.35
N LEU A 41 -1.22 5.82 -3.70
CA LEU A 41 0.15 5.71 -3.21
C LEU A 41 1.01 6.89 -3.64
N TYR A 42 0.96 7.31 -4.91
CA TYR A 42 1.73 8.46 -5.40
C TYR A 42 1.27 9.78 -4.79
N THR A 43 -0.04 10.01 -4.67
CA THR A 43 -0.54 11.24 -4.03
C THR A 43 -0.16 11.31 -2.55
N ASN A 44 -0.25 10.19 -1.83
CA ASN A 44 0.21 10.09 -0.44
C ASN A 44 1.72 10.31 -0.33
N THR A 45 2.51 9.73 -1.23
CA THR A 45 3.97 9.92 -1.27
C THR A 45 4.31 11.39 -1.49
N LEU A 46 3.70 12.05 -2.47
CA LEU A 46 3.88 13.48 -2.73
C LEU A 46 3.48 14.36 -1.54
N ASN A 47 2.41 13.98 -0.82
CA ASN A 47 2.00 14.70 0.38
C ASN A 47 3.01 14.55 1.52
N LYS A 48 3.55 13.35 1.74
CA LYS A 48 4.57 13.11 2.77
C LYS A 48 5.91 13.78 2.43
N LEU A 49 6.30 13.79 1.15
CA LEU A 49 7.52 14.46 0.69
C LEU A 49 7.55 15.96 1.01
N LYS A 50 6.40 16.62 1.21
CA LYS A 50 6.32 18.02 1.67
C LYS A 50 6.99 18.27 3.02
N GLN A 51 7.13 17.24 3.87
CA GLN A 51 7.81 17.32 5.16
C GLN A 51 9.34 17.44 5.03
N ILE A 52 9.90 16.96 3.93
CA ILE A 52 11.34 17.00 3.62
C ILE A 52 11.66 18.37 2.98
N PRO A 53 12.81 19.01 3.26
CA PRO A 53 13.15 20.28 2.61
C PRO A 53 13.32 20.15 1.09
N GLY A 54 12.87 21.18 0.35
CA GLY A 54 12.96 21.22 -1.13
C GLY A 54 14.37 21.24 -1.71
N SER A 55 15.38 21.53 -0.87
CA SER A 55 16.80 21.44 -1.24
C SER A 55 17.34 20.01 -1.26
N SER A 56 16.63 19.05 -0.66
CA SER A 56 17.06 17.65 -0.62
C SER A 56 17.02 17.04 -2.02
N VAL A 57 18.16 16.48 -2.46
CA VAL A 57 18.27 15.76 -3.74
C VAL A 57 17.31 14.58 -3.78
N TYR A 58 17.13 13.89 -2.64
CA TYR A 58 16.17 12.79 -2.51
C TYR A 58 14.75 13.28 -2.81
N ARG A 59 14.31 14.39 -2.21
CA ARG A 59 12.98 14.95 -2.47
C ARG A 59 12.79 15.32 -3.94
N GLN A 60 13.76 15.99 -4.55
CA GLN A 60 13.68 16.41 -5.95
C GLN A 60 13.57 15.21 -6.90
N ALA A 61 14.40 14.18 -6.70
CA ALA A 61 14.40 12.98 -7.53
C ALA A 61 13.10 12.18 -7.37
N THR A 62 12.62 12.00 -6.14
CA THR A 62 11.39 11.25 -5.84
C THR A 62 10.14 11.99 -6.30
N GLU A 63 10.06 13.31 -6.13
CA GLU A 63 8.96 14.13 -6.67
C GLU A 63 8.91 14.04 -8.20
N ALA A 64 10.04 14.20 -8.88
CA ALA A 64 10.09 14.12 -10.34
C ALA A 64 9.64 12.74 -10.86
N LEU A 65 10.14 11.66 -10.26
CA LEU A 65 9.79 10.29 -10.64
C LEU A 65 8.32 9.98 -10.36
N THR A 66 7.82 10.33 -9.17
CA THR A 66 6.42 10.08 -8.79
C THR A 66 5.45 10.90 -9.63
N GLN A 67 5.74 12.18 -9.92
CA GLN A 67 4.92 13.01 -10.81
C GLN A 67 4.89 12.46 -12.25
N GLN A 68 6.03 12.02 -12.77
CA GLN A 68 6.09 11.39 -14.10
C GLN A 68 5.19 10.14 -14.16
N ARG A 69 5.30 9.25 -13.17
CA ARG A 69 4.50 8.03 -13.10
C ARG A 69 3.02 8.32 -12.87
N LEU A 70 2.70 9.30 -12.02
CA LEU A 70 1.33 9.76 -11.79
C LEU A 70 0.70 10.23 -13.11
N LYS A 71 1.41 11.05 -13.89
CA LYS A 71 0.94 11.54 -15.20
C LYS A 71 0.65 10.40 -16.19
N ILE A 72 1.46 9.34 -16.19
CA ILE A 72 1.25 8.13 -17.02
C ILE A 72 -0.02 7.38 -16.57
N VAL A 73 -0.23 7.23 -15.26
CA VAL A 73 -1.41 6.53 -14.72
C VAL A 73 -2.69 7.36 -14.91
N GLU A 74 -2.59 8.69 -14.87
CA GLU A 74 -3.73 9.59 -15.09
C GLU A 74 -4.19 9.63 -16.55
N SER A 75 -3.26 9.53 -17.51
CA SER A 75 -3.56 9.59 -18.94
C SER A 75 -4.41 8.41 -19.42
N THR A 76 -4.28 7.26 -18.77
CA THR A 76 -4.97 6.01 -19.12
C THR A 76 -6.28 5.88 -18.34
N LYS A 77 -7.42 6.12 -18.99
CA LYS A 77 -8.75 6.06 -18.36
C LYS A 77 -9.48 4.76 -18.71
N PRO A 78 -10.13 4.08 -17.75
CA PRO A 78 -10.91 2.88 -18.04
C PRO A 78 -12.20 3.23 -18.81
N PRO A 79 -12.79 2.26 -19.52
CA PRO A 79 -14.07 2.45 -20.18
C PRO A 79 -15.17 2.80 -19.15
N GLY A 80 -15.95 3.84 -19.42
CA GLY A 80 -17.02 4.29 -18.52
C GLY A 80 -16.58 5.19 -17.36
N TYR A 81 -15.30 5.60 -17.32
CA TYR A 81 -14.75 6.48 -16.28
C TYR A 81 -15.54 7.79 -16.08
N ASP A 82 -15.95 8.45 -17.17
CA ASP A 82 -16.60 9.77 -17.08
C ASP A 82 -17.99 9.69 -16.44
N LYS A 83 -18.75 8.61 -16.70
CA LYS A 83 -20.05 8.37 -16.06
C LYS A 83 -19.88 8.10 -14.58
N TRP A 84 -18.94 7.24 -14.24
CA TRP A 84 -18.57 6.96 -12.85
C TRP A 84 -18.16 8.25 -12.12
N LEU A 85 -17.38 9.11 -12.77
CA LEU A 85 -16.96 10.39 -12.20
C LEU A 85 -18.17 11.31 -11.90
N GLN A 86 -19.16 11.36 -12.78
CA GLN A 86 -20.40 12.11 -12.57
C GLN A 86 -21.17 11.59 -11.35
N GLU A 87 -21.38 10.28 -11.26
CA GLU A 87 -22.07 9.65 -10.12
C GLU A 87 -21.32 9.89 -8.79
N VAL A 88 -19.98 9.85 -8.82
CA VAL A 88 -19.15 10.16 -7.65
C VAL A 88 -19.31 11.63 -7.26
N GLN A 89 -19.32 12.55 -8.21
CA GLN A 89 -19.54 13.98 -7.96
C GLN A 89 -20.91 14.23 -7.35
N GLU A 90 -21.97 13.62 -7.88
CA GLU A 90 -23.33 13.72 -7.35
C GLU A 90 -23.38 13.25 -5.89
N LYS A 91 -22.79 12.09 -5.59
CA LYS A 91 -22.73 11.56 -4.21
C LYS A 91 -21.94 12.47 -3.25
N ILE A 92 -20.87 13.09 -3.72
CA ILE A 92 -20.09 14.07 -2.95
C ILE A 92 -20.93 15.33 -2.69
N THR A 93 -21.62 15.84 -3.71
CA THR A 93 -22.49 17.02 -3.55
C THR A 93 -23.67 16.77 -2.62
N ALA A 94 -24.20 15.55 -2.62
CA ALA A 94 -25.24 15.14 -1.67
C ALA A 94 -24.74 15.07 -0.23
N ASN A 95 -23.43 14.83 -0.03
CA ASN A 95 -22.82 14.64 1.29
C ASN A 95 -21.56 15.51 1.48
N PRO A 96 -21.70 16.85 1.49
CA PRO A 96 -20.55 17.76 1.57
C PRO A 96 -19.81 17.68 2.91
N ASP A 97 -20.50 17.31 3.99
CA ASP A 97 -19.91 17.27 5.34
C ASP A 97 -18.96 16.09 5.53
N LEU A 98 -19.19 14.97 4.83
CA LEU A 98 -18.33 13.78 4.88
C LEU A 98 -17.02 14.00 4.11
N VAL A 99 -17.08 14.74 3.01
CA VAL A 99 -15.89 15.10 2.23
C VAL A 99 -15.02 16.11 2.99
N LYS A 100 -15.62 17.12 3.62
CA LYS A 100 -14.88 18.16 4.36
C LYS A 100 -14.09 17.62 5.55
N LYS A 101 -14.62 16.63 6.28
CA LYS A 101 -13.89 15.98 7.40
C LYS A 101 -12.59 15.30 6.97
N ILE A 102 -12.48 14.96 5.69
CA ILE A 102 -11.38 14.16 5.12
C ILE A 102 -10.42 15.03 4.30
N THR A 103 -10.87 16.22 3.87
CA THR A 103 -10.12 17.06 2.92
C THR A 103 -9.13 17.97 3.63
N THR A 104 -7.90 17.49 3.85
CA THR A 104 -6.70 18.35 3.86
C THR A 104 -5.45 17.53 3.46
N PRO A 105 -4.54 17.99 2.57
CA PRO A 105 -4.57 19.13 1.63
C PRO A 105 -4.15 18.70 0.20
N SER A 106 -5.06 18.18 -0.65
CA SER A 106 -4.85 18.14 -2.11
C SER A 106 -6.09 17.73 -2.92
N GLY A 107 -7.15 18.54 -2.91
CA GLY A 107 -8.23 18.47 -3.91
C GLY A 107 -9.27 17.33 -3.74
N PRO A 108 -10.37 17.37 -4.53
CA PRO A 108 -11.54 16.49 -4.35
C PRO A 108 -11.24 15.00 -4.53
N LEU A 109 -10.31 14.69 -5.44
CA LEU A 109 -9.92 13.32 -5.75
C LEU A 109 -9.04 12.71 -4.65
N ALA A 110 -8.24 13.49 -3.92
CA ALA A 110 -7.47 13.00 -2.78
C ALA A 110 -8.36 12.64 -1.59
N GLY A 111 -9.47 13.35 -1.39
CA GLY A 111 -10.49 12.98 -0.38
C GLY A 111 -11.12 11.62 -0.68
N VAL A 112 -11.44 11.36 -1.95
CA VAL A 112 -11.90 10.05 -2.43
C VAL A 112 -10.84 8.97 -2.17
N TYR A 113 -9.57 9.26 -2.45
CA TYR A 113 -8.45 8.35 -2.22
C TYR A 113 -8.12 8.10 -0.74
N SER A 114 -8.34 9.07 0.14
CA SER A 114 -8.21 8.88 1.60
C SER A 114 -9.35 8.05 2.21
N ILE A 115 -10.54 8.02 1.59
CA ILE A 115 -11.63 7.09 1.96
C ILE A 115 -11.33 5.66 1.48
N LEU A 116 -10.50 5.53 0.45
CA LEU A 116 -10.04 4.26 -0.10
C LEU A 116 -8.81 3.72 0.63
N ALA A 117 -8.00 4.57 1.27
CA ALA A 117 -6.87 4.17 2.09
C ALA A 117 -7.20 3.24 3.28
N PRO A 118 -8.36 3.36 3.97
CA PRO A 118 -8.80 2.37 4.96
C PRO A 118 -9.60 1.22 4.35
N ARG A 119 -9.70 1.09 3.02
CA ARG A 119 -10.08 -0.19 2.41
C ARG A 119 -8.84 -1.06 2.46
N VAL A 120 -8.76 -1.84 3.53
CA VAL A 120 -7.80 -2.91 3.79
C VAL A 120 -7.31 -3.47 2.46
N SER A 121 -6.07 -3.13 2.09
CA SER A 121 -5.44 -3.65 0.89
C SER A 121 -5.50 -5.18 0.95
N ASP A 122 -5.60 -5.89 -0.17
CA ASP A 122 -5.62 -7.36 -0.11
C ASP A 122 -4.29 -7.93 0.49
N LEU A 123 -3.23 -7.11 0.58
CA LEU A 123 -2.03 -7.38 1.37
C LEU A 123 -2.33 -7.38 2.87
N GLU A 124 -3.07 -6.39 3.38
CA GLU A 124 -3.58 -6.38 4.75
C GLU A 124 -4.62 -7.48 5.00
N ARG A 125 -5.41 -7.91 4.00
CA ARG A 125 -6.25 -9.12 4.15
C ARG A 125 -5.41 -10.40 4.26
N ARG A 126 -4.29 -10.49 3.55
CA ARG A 126 -3.34 -11.60 3.72
C ARG A 126 -2.60 -11.54 5.04
N HIS A 127 -2.14 -10.36 5.47
CA HIS A 127 -1.58 -10.17 6.82
C HIS A 127 -2.61 -10.38 7.92
N TYR A 128 -3.89 -10.07 7.67
CA TYR A 128 -5.00 -10.36 8.57
C TYR A 128 -5.33 -11.86 8.59
N ASN A 129 -5.22 -12.57 7.45
CA ASN A 129 -5.39 -14.02 7.38
C ASN A 129 -4.20 -14.76 8.01
N GLU A 130 -2.96 -14.35 7.74
CA GLU A 130 -1.75 -14.88 8.38
C GLU A 130 -1.73 -14.53 9.87
N GLY A 131 -2.18 -13.33 10.24
CA GLY A 131 -2.39 -12.90 11.62
C GLY A 131 -3.53 -13.66 12.31
N MET A 132 -4.61 -13.98 11.59
CA MET A 132 -5.70 -14.84 12.06
C MET A 132 -5.24 -16.29 12.21
N GLU A 133 -4.42 -16.81 11.31
CA GLU A 133 -3.83 -18.15 11.42
C GLU A 133 -2.89 -18.23 12.61
N HIS A 134 -2.04 -17.22 12.81
CA HIS A 134 -1.20 -17.11 14.01
C HIS A 134 -2.03 -16.97 15.29
N ALA A 135 -3.09 -16.14 15.27
CA ALA A 135 -3.99 -16.01 16.41
C ALA A 135 -4.75 -17.32 16.68
N GLN A 136 -5.18 -18.04 15.65
CA GLN A 136 -5.81 -19.36 15.77
C GLN A 136 -4.83 -20.40 16.33
N GLN A 137 -3.56 -20.35 15.92
CA GLN A 137 -2.50 -21.19 16.48
C GLN A 137 -2.25 -20.86 17.96
N GLN A 138 -2.17 -19.58 18.32
CA GLN A 138 -2.05 -19.15 19.72
C GLN A 138 -3.25 -19.58 20.55
N ILE A 139 -4.48 -19.38 20.06
CA ILE A 139 -5.71 -19.85 20.72
C ILE A 139 -5.67 -21.38 20.92
N LYS A 140 -5.18 -22.12 19.92
CA LYS A 140 -5.04 -23.57 19.99
C LYS A 140 -4.00 -23.98 21.03
N GLU A 141 -2.81 -23.36 21.02
CA GLU A 141 -1.76 -23.60 22.01
C GLU A 141 -2.20 -23.24 23.44
N GLU A 142 -2.89 -22.12 23.63
CA GLU A 142 -3.49 -21.70 24.89
C GLU A 142 -4.58 -22.67 25.35
N SER A 143 -5.41 -23.18 24.43
CA SER A 143 -6.43 -24.19 24.76
C SER A 143 -5.81 -25.53 25.18
N GLU A 144 -4.73 -25.95 24.54
CA GLU A 144 -3.98 -27.16 24.90
C GLU A 144 -3.26 -27.00 26.24
N GLN A 145 -2.71 -25.80 26.54
CA GLN A 145 -2.15 -25.47 27.86
C GLN A 145 -3.23 -25.46 28.95
N PHE A 146 -4.43 -24.94 28.64
CA PHE A 146 -5.57 -24.94 29.57
C PHE A 146 -6.04 -26.36 29.90
N GLU A 147 -6.05 -27.27 28.93
CA GLU A 147 -6.40 -28.68 29.15
C GLU A 147 -5.40 -29.42 30.07
N GLN A 148 -4.13 -29.00 30.08
CA GLN A 148 -3.08 -29.57 30.93
C GLN A 148 -3.10 -29.07 32.38
N LEU A 149 -3.92 -28.07 32.72
CA LEU A 149 -4.02 -27.52 34.08
C LEU A 149 -4.75 -28.47 35.06
N PRO A 150 -4.43 -28.40 36.37
CA PRO A 150 -5.19 -29.07 37.42
C PRO A 150 -6.67 -28.62 37.44
N GLU A 151 -7.60 -29.52 37.78
CA GLU A 151 -9.06 -29.23 37.74
C GLU A 151 -9.49 -28.05 38.64
N GLU A 152 -8.80 -27.84 39.76
CA GLU A 152 -9.07 -26.73 40.69
C GLU A 152 -8.75 -25.35 40.07
N GLU A 153 -7.70 -25.27 39.24
CA GLU A 153 -7.25 -24.03 38.60
C GLU A 153 -8.03 -23.74 37.31
N LYS A 154 -8.52 -24.78 36.62
CA LYS A 154 -9.33 -24.65 35.39
C LYS A 154 -10.58 -23.80 35.60
N ALA A 155 -11.27 -23.97 36.74
CA ALA A 155 -12.47 -23.19 37.05
C ALA A 155 -12.16 -21.70 37.27
N ALA A 156 -11.04 -21.40 37.95
CA ALA A 156 -10.60 -20.03 38.22
C ALA A 156 -10.12 -19.32 36.94
N VAL A 157 -9.35 -20.01 36.09
CA VAL A 157 -8.88 -19.48 34.80
C VAL A 157 -10.04 -19.28 33.82
N ALA A 158 -11.04 -20.17 33.81
CA ALA A 158 -12.24 -20.01 33.00
C ALA A 158 -13.07 -18.77 33.41
N LEU A 159 -13.24 -18.55 34.72
CA LEU A 159 -13.88 -17.34 35.25
C LEU A 159 -13.10 -16.08 34.91
N TRP A 160 -11.78 -16.09 35.11
CA TRP A 160 -10.90 -14.97 34.75
C TRP A 160 -11.01 -14.65 33.25
N SER A 161 -10.90 -15.65 32.38
CA SER A 161 -11.00 -15.49 30.92
C SER A 161 -12.36 -14.95 30.47
N ARG A 162 -13.47 -15.40 31.09
CA ARG A 162 -14.81 -14.87 30.83
C ARG A 162 -14.92 -13.40 31.23
N THR A 163 -14.49 -13.06 32.44
CA THR A 163 -14.57 -11.67 32.93
C THR A 163 -13.67 -10.72 32.14
N TYR A 164 -12.49 -11.20 31.69
CA TYR A 164 -11.61 -10.42 30.81
C TYR A 164 -12.23 -10.22 29.44
N ARG A 165 -12.79 -11.28 28.84
CA ARG A 165 -13.46 -11.23 27.53
C ARG A 165 -14.72 -10.37 27.56
N GLU A 166 -15.50 -10.41 28.64
CA GLU A 166 -16.65 -9.54 28.85
C GLU A 166 -16.24 -8.08 28.95
N LYS A 167 -15.16 -7.76 29.67
CA LYS A 167 -14.60 -6.38 29.74
C LYS A 167 -14.06 -5.90 28.40
N GLU A 168 -13.39 -6.77 27.64
CA GLU A 168 -12.83 -6.44 26.33
C GLU A 168 -13.96 -6.22 25.31
N ILE A 169 -15.02 -7.04 25.35
CA ILE A 169 -16.24 -6.82 24.57
C ILE A 169 -16.89 -5.49 24.98
N GLU A 170 -16.97 -5.16 26.26
CA GLU A 170 -17.48 -3.86 26.74
C GLU A 170 -16.62 -2.67 26.26
N GLU A 171 -15.29 -2.82 26.21
CA GLU A 171 -14.39 -1.78 25.68
C GLU A 171 -14.50 -1.62 24.15
N VAL A 172 -14.74 -2.71 23.41
CA VAL A 172 -14.93 -2.71 21.95
C VAL A 172 -16.35 -2.25 21.56
N GLU A 173 -17.37 -2.62 22.34
CA GLU A 173 -18.75 -2.15 22.21
C GLU A 173 -18.98 -0.75 22.78
N GLY A 174 -17.94 -0.12 23.35
CA GLY A 174 -17.93 1.28 23.75
C GLY A 174 -18.13 2.22 22.57
N ASP A 175 -19.39 2.36 22.15
CA ASP A 175 -19.99 3.29 21.18
C ASP A 175 -18.98 4.06 20.32
N ALA A 176 -18.19 3.34 19.51
CA ALA A 176 -17.37 3.96 18.49
C ALA A 176 -18.35 4.60 17.49
N PRO A 177 -18.32 5.94 17.28
CA PRO A 177 -19.24 6.59 16.36
C PRO A 177 -19.14 5.91 15.01
N THR A 178 -20.20 5.20 14.61
CA THR A 178 -20.26 4.58 13.29
C THR A 178 -20.41 5.71 12.29
N GLU A 179 -19.28 6.29 11.86
CA GLU A 179 -19.31 7.36 10.88
C GLU A 179 -20.07 6.84 9.64
N PRO A 180 -21.02 7.62 9.08
CA PRO A 180 -21.73 7.22 7.88
C PRO A 180 -20.72 7.09 6.74
N ARG A 181 -20.35 5.84 6.47
CA ARG A 181 -19.33 5.48 5.48
C ARG A 181 -20.02 5.49 4.12
N ILE A 182 -19.62 6.40 3.23
CA ILE A 182 -20.14 6.40 1.87
C ILE A 182 -19.49 5.22 1.14
N ASP A 183 -20.32 4.29 0.68
CA ASP A 183 -19.91 3.28 -0.29
C ASP A 183 -19.62 3.97 -1.63
N LEU A 184 -18.40 4.54 -1.73
CA LEU A 184 -17.88 5.09 -2.97
C LEU A 184 -17.84 3.96 -4.00
N TYR A 185 -18.58 4.18 -5.07
CA TYR A 185 -18.75 3.24 -6.17
C TYR A 185 -17.37 2.87 -6.72
N GLU A 186 -17.17 1.59 -6.97
CA GLU A 186 -15.89 1.08 -7.44
C GLU A 186 -15.62 1.58 -8.88
N GLU A 187 -14.46 2.18 -9.13
CA GLU A 187 -14.09 2.65 -10.48
C GLU A 187 -14.17 1.47 -11.50
N PRO A 188 -14.48 1.68 -12.77
CA PRO A 188 -14.42 0.60 -13.76
C PRO A 188 -13.01 -0.02 -13.88
N ALA A 189 -12.91 -1.33 -14.07
CA ALA A 189 -11.61 -1.99 -14.23
C ALA A 189 -10.91 -1.58 -15.54
N LEU A 190 -9.58 -1.52 -15.52
CA LEU A 190 -8.77 -1.29 -16.72
C LEU A 190 -8.76 -2.53 -17.60
N GLU A 191 -8.78 -2.31 -18.92
CA GLU A 191 -8.59 -3.39 -19.88
C GLU A 191 -7.12 -3.86 -19.87
N ALA A 192 -6.88 -5.14 -20.16
CA ALA A 192 -5.54 -5.73 -20.13
C ALA A 192 -4.56 -4.99 -21.08
N ALA A 193 -5.05 -4.51 -22.23
CA ALA A 193 -4.25 -3.71 -23.16
C ALA A 193 -3.79 -2.36 -22.57
N GLN A 194 -4.66 -1.70 -21.79
CA GLN A 194 -4.33 -0.44 -21.12
C GLN A 194 -3.30 -0.66 -20.02
N ILE A 195 -3.39 -1.77 -19.30
CA ILE A 195 -2.41 -2.15 -18.27
C ILE A 195 -1.04 -2.36 -18.92
N SER A 196 -0.97 -3.12 -20.02
CA SER A 196 0.28 -3.30 -20.77
C SER A 196 0.85 -2.00 -21.33
N GLU A 197 0.00 -1.04 -21.71
CA GLU A 197 0.47 0.29 -22.12
C GLU A 197 1.14 1.04 -20.96
N ILE A 198 0.54 1.04 -19.77
CA ILE A 198 1.11 1.64 -18.55
C ILE A 198 2.46 0.99 -18.23
N GLU A 199 2.53 -0.34 -18.25
CA GLU A 199 3.76 -1.10 -17.96
C GLU A 199 4.89 -0.73 -18.91
N ASN A 200 4.60 -0.61 -20.21
CA ASN A 200 5.57 -0.22 -21.22
C ASN A 200 6.04 1.24 -21.06
N GLN A 201 5.12 2.15 -20.71
CA GLN A 201 5.46 3.57 -20.50
C GLN A 201 6.29 3.79 -19.23
N ILE A 202 6.02 3.04 -18.16
CA ILE A 202 6.79 3.11 -16.92
C ILE A 202 8.13 2.37 -17.06
N GLY A 203 8.15 1.25 -17.76
CA GLY A 203 9.37 0.47 -18.04
C GLY A 203 9.99 -0.20 -16.80
N ALA A 204 9.20 -0.52 -15.78
CA ALA A 204 9.67 -1.02 -14.48
C ALA A 204 9.08 -2.39 -14.08
N GLY A 205 8.74 -3.24 -15.04
CA GLY A 205 8.14 -4.56 -14.80
C GLY A 205 6.62 -4.54 -14.86
N LEU A 206 5.98 -5.50 -14.18
CA LEU A 206 4.52 -5.61 -14.10
C LEU A 206 3.93 -4.50 -13.23
N ILE A 207 2.67 -4.15 -13.47
CA ILE A 207 2.00 -3.09 -12.70
C ILE A 207 1.92 -3.41 -11.20
N GLU A 208 1.83 -4.69 -10.83
CA GLU A 208 1.85 -5.13 -9.43
C GLU A 208 3.22 -4.94 -8.76
N GLU A 209 4.32 -5.07 -9.51
CA GLU A 209 5.66 -4.75 -9.01
C GLU A 209 5.79 -3.24 -8.78
N VAL A 210 5.24 -2.43 -9.69
CA VAL A 210 5.21 -0.97 -9.55
C VAL A 210 4.44 -0.54 -8.30
N ILE A 211 3.34 -1.22 -7.96
CA ILE A 211 2.59 -0.99 -6.72
C ILE A 211 3.46 -1.31 -5.50
N LYS A 212 4.12 -2.47 -5.46
CA LYS A 212 5.03 -2.83 -4.35
C LYS A 212 6.17 -1.82 -4.19
N VAL A 213 6.73 -1.33 -5.29
CA VAL A 213 7.76 -0.27 -5.27
C VAL A 213 7.19 1.03 -4.71
N ALA A 214 5.97 1.42 -5.10
CA ALA A 214 5.32 2.62 -4.58
C ALA A 214 4.99 2.51 -3.08
N GLU A 215 4.58 1.34 -2.59
CA GLU A 215 4.40 1.06 -1.16
C GLU A 215 5.73 1.14 -0.39
N GLY A 216 6.79 0.57 -0.96
CA GLY A 216 8.14 0.65 -0.42
C GLY A 216 8.63 2.09 -0.33
N GLU A 217 8.40 2.88 -1.38
CA GLU A 217 8.76 4.30 -1.41
C GLU A 217 7.99 5.09 -0.35
N LEU A 218 6.69 4.84 -0.19
CA LEU A 218 5.88 5.52 0.82
C LEU A 218 6.40 5.27 2.24
N LYS A 219 6.83 4.03 2.54
CA LYS A 219 7.49 3.67 3.81
C LYS A 219 8.88 4.28 3.93
N LEU A 220 9.64 4.28 2.84
CA LEU A 220 10.98 4.87 2.80
C LEU A 220 10.94 6.37 3.11
N VAL A 221 9.94 7.10 2.61
CA VAL A 221 9.78 8.54 2.90
C VAL A 221 9.65 8.78 4.41
N ASP A 222 8.94 7.92 5.14
CA ASP A 222 8.81 8.04 6.61
C ASP A 222 10.16 7.86 7.31
N GLU A 223 10.93 6.85 6.91
CA GLU A 223 12.27 6.61 7.46
C GLU A 223 13.25 7.73 7.07
N MET A 224 13.21 8.21 5.84
CA MET A 224 14.04 9.33 5.38
C MET A 224 13.73 10.60 6.16
N ALA A 225 12.44 10.84 6.46
CA ALA A 225 12.01 11.96 7.29
C ALA A 225 12.54 11.85 8.72
N LYS A 226 12.53 10.64 9.29
CA LYS A 226 13.04 10.33 10.63
C LYS A 226 14.55 10.51 10.74
N TYR A 227 15.32 9.98 9.78
CA TYR A 227 16.79 10.00 9.81
C TYR A 227 17.42 11.26 9.23
N LYS A 228 16.65 12.12 8.55
CA LYS A 228 17.11 13.40 7.99
C LYS A 228 18.39 13.27 7.17
N VAL A 229 18.40 12.30 6.25
CA VAL A 229 19.59 11.91 5.45
C VAL A 229 20.14 13.04 4.56
N TRP A 230 19.40 14.15 4.44
CA TRP A 230 19.83 15.36 3.73
C TRP A 230 20.74 16.28 4.56
N GLU A 231 20.96 15.99 5.84
CA GLU A 231 21.91 16.75 6.68
C GLU A 231 23.36 16.39 6.33
N GLU A 232 24.30 17.23 6.76
CA GLU A 232 25.72 16.98 6.53
C GLU A 232 26.19 15.73 7.29
N LEU A 233 27.24 15.11 6.75
CA LEU A 233 27.84 13.91 7.33
C LEU A 233 28.30 14.18 8.77
N VAL A 234 27.79 13.40 9.73
CA VAL A 234 28.10 13.53 11.15
C VAL A 234 29.60 13.35 11.42
N GLU A 235 30.24 12.39 10.75
CA GLU A 235 31.66 12.10 10.89
C GLU A 235 32.34 12.06 9.52
N LYS A 236 33.29 12.99 9.30
CA LYS A 236 34.14 12.95 8.10
C LYS A 236 35.10 11.76 8.18
N PRO A 237 35.32 11.05 7.06
CA PRO A 237 36.21 9.90 7.07
C PRO A 237 37.64 10.32 7.44
N LYS A 238 38.34 9.46 8.19
CA LYS A 238 39.76 9.65 8.51
C LYS A 238 40.59 9.65 7.21
N PRO A 239 41.68 10.45 7.15
CA PRO A 239 42.58 10.42 6.00
C PRO A 239 43.13 9.00 5.81
N GLY A 240 43.03 8.46 4.60
CA GLY A 240 43.43 7.08 4.29
C GLY A 240 42.33 6.00 4.45
N GLN A 241 41.16 6.31 5.04
CA GLN A 241 40.08 5.33 5.27
C GLN A 241 39.55 4.70 3.96
N TRP A 242 39.49 5.48 2.89
CA TRP A 242 39.00 5.04 1.58
C TRP A 242 40.13 4.82 0.56
N THR A 243 41.39 4.82 1.02
CA THR A 243 42.55 4.50 0.19
C THR A 243 42.74 3.00 0.21
N TYR A 244 42.22 2.33 -0.81
CA TYR A 244 42.45 0.90 -1.03
C TYR A 244 43.81 0.65 -1.71
N PHE A 245 44.23 -0.62 -1.75
CA PHE A 245 45.50 -1.05 -2.34
C PHE A 245 45.63 -0.60 -3.83
N GLY A 246 46.42 0.46 -4.08
CA GLY A 246 46.79 1.02 -5.40
C GLY A 246 46.09 2.36 -5.70
N ARG A 247 46.75 3.52 -5.81
CA ARG A 247 47.97 3.88 -6.57
C ARG A 247 48.87 4.87 -5.80
N ALA A 248 49.58 4.40 -4.79
CA ALA A 248 50.88 4.98 -4.47
C ALA A 248 51.92 4.02 -5.04
N ALA A 249 51.95 3.92 -6.38
CA ALA A 249 53.08 3.29 -7.04
C ALA A 249 54.22 4.31 -6.98
N ASP A 250 55.22 3.99 -6.16
CA ASP A 250 56.62 4.32 -6.38
C ASP A 250 56.96 5.80 -6.58
N GLU A 251 57.01 6.57 -5.49
CA GLU A 251 57.94 7.70 -5.38
C GLU A 251 59.16 7.22 -4.58
N HIS A 252 60.12 6.62 -5.29
CA HIS A 252 61.48 6.35 -4.82
C HIS A 252 62.43 7.42 -5.35
#